data_AF-F5T7R5-F1
#
_entry.id   AF-F5T7R5-F1
#
_cell.length_a   1.000
_cell.length_b   1.000
_cell.length_c   1.000
_cell.angle_alpha   90.00
_cell.angle_beta   90.00
_cell.angle_gamma   90.00
#
_symmetry.space_group_name_H-M   'P 1'
#
loop_
_entity.id
_entity.type
_entity.pdbx_description
1 polymer ?
#
loop_
_entity_poly.entity_id
_entity_poly.type
_entity_poly.pdbx_seq_one_letter_code
_entity_poly.pdbx_strand_id
1 'polypeptide(L)'
;MENMRCSVYILNVVNIIGDYFSDTEKFVTIKNFMSVLAIIISVANFIYTLHRNRKTDKEQKKIKEENDKKYVQQERLAEERERLRNELYEEMTRASVIPYFNLFFTNENIEERADKVFLSVKLVNIGKESASNIQLNLLKSKDNSEVYIQSKTGRDYSISEYLSKYYALRGDEVTFIIVTNRDKGKDGMYEKVKDSITFSITYFDCIINCYRQAFQFEYGMGVFSLKNTSYRPERLKDNQQDA
;
A
#
# COMPACT_ATOMS: atom_id res chain seq x y z
N MET A 1 -59.52 -96.74 -12.46
CA MET A 1 -60.54 -95.81 -11.90
C MET A 1 -59.97 -94.47 -11.42
N GLU A 2 -58.70 -94.13 -11.68
CA GLU A 2 -58.09 -92.85 -11.24
C GLU A 2 -58.02 -91.76 -12.34
N ASN A 3 -57.94 -92.12 -13.62
CA ASN A 3 -57.82 -91.13 -14.70
C ASN A 3 -59.09 -90.30 -15.00
N MET A 4 -60.26 -90.64 -14.45
CA MET A 4 -61.46 -89.80 -14.59
C MET A 4 -61.54 -88.68 -13.55
N ARG A 5 -60.80 -88.74 -12.44
CA ARG A 5 -60.89 -87.73 -11.37
C ARG A 5 -60.05 -86.47 -11.65
N CYS A 6 -58.92 -86.60 -12.35
CA CYS A 6 -58.09 -85.45 -12.73
C CYS A 6 -58.74 -84.55 -13.80
N SER A 7 -59.46 -85.14 -14.76
CA SER A 7 -60.11 -84.35 -15.83
C SER A 7 -61.24 -83.45 -15.31
N VAL A 8 -61.95 -83.87 -14.26
CA VAL A 8 -63.05 -83.09 -13.66
C VAL A 8 -62.51 -81.94 -12.81
N TYR A 9 -61.35 -82.11 -12.15
CA TYR A 9 -60.72 -81.05 -11.38
C TYR A 9 -60.15 -79.93 -12.25
N ILE A 10 -59.54 -80.27 -13.39
CA ILE A 10 -58.97 -79.27 -14.30
C ILE A 10 -60.09 -78.47 -14.99
N LEU A 11 -61.19 -79.12 -15.41
CA LEU A 11 -62.34 -78.40 -15.98
C LEU A 11 -62.99 -77.46 -14.96
N ASN A 12 -63.10 -77.86 -13.68
CA ASN A 12 -63.65 -77.00 -12.64
C ASN A 12 -62.76 -75.80 -12.33
N VAL A 13 -61.43 -75.94 -12.32
CA VAL A 13 -60.51 -74.82 -12.09
C VAL A 13 -60.51 -73.86 -13.29
N VAL A 14 -60.58 -74.37 -14.52
CA VAL A 14 -60.67 -73.53 -15.72
C VAL A 14 -62.02 -72.81 -15.81
N ASN A 15 -63.13 -73.45 -15.43
CA ASN A 15 -64.44 -72.78 -15.34
C ASN A 15 -64.52 -71.76 -14.20
N ILE A 16 -63.91 -72.03 -13.04
CA ILE A 16 -63.85 -71.06 -11.93
C ILE A 16 -63.02 -69.83 -12.34
N ILE A 17 -61.91 -70.02 -13.07
CA ILE A 17 -61.11 -68.91 -13.59
C ILE A 17 -61.83 -68.20 -14.75
N GLY A 18 -62.53 -68.93 -15.62
CA GLY A 18 -63.34 -68.40 -16.71
C GLY A 18 -64.52 -67.56 -16.23
N ASP A 19 -65.23 -68.01 -15.19
CA ASP A 19 -66.33 -67.27 -14.56
C ASP A 19 -65.80 -66.05 -13.80
N TYR A 20 -64.61 -66.14 -13.18
CA TYR A 20 -63.95 -64.99 -12.53
C TYR A 20 -63.50 -63.90 -13.52
N PHE A 21 -63.17 -64.29 -14.76
CA PHE A 21 -62.76 -63.37 -15.83
C PHE A 21 -63.92 -62.91 -16.73
N SER A 22 -65.11 -63.52 -16.64
CA SER A 22 -66.30 -63.11 -17.39
C SER A 22 -67.05 -61.93 -16.75
N ASP A 23 -66.77 -61.64 -15.48
CA ASP A 23 -67.48 -60.63 -14.69
C ASP A 23 -66.84 -59.24 -14.90
N THR A 24 -67.06 -58.70 -16.09
CA THR A 24 -66.56 -57.38 -16.54
C THR A 24 -66.83 -56.27 -15.53
N GLU A 25 -67.91 -56.37 -14.74
CA GLU A 25 -68.24 -55.39 -13.71
C GLU A 25 -67.23 -55.37 -12.57
N LYS A 26 -66.82 -56.53 -12.01
CA LYS A 26 -65.84 -56.61 -10.92
C LYS A 26 -64.46 -56.12 -11.33
N PHE A 27 -64.04 -56.41 -12.56
CA PHE A 27 -62.79 -55.92 -13.12
C PHE A 27 -62.80 -54.41 -13.34
N VAL A 28 -63.94 -53.86 -13.78
CA VAL A 28 -64.17 -52.41 -13.88
C VAL A 28 -64.15 -51.75 -12.50
N THR A 29 -64.75 -52.36 -11.47
CA THR A 29 -64.73 -51.83 -10.09
C THR A 29 -63.31 -51.80 -9.51
N ILE A 30 -62.51 -52.85 -9.71
CA ILE A 30 -61.10 -52.91 -9.25
C ILE A 30 -60.24 -51.88 -10.00
N LYS A 31 -60.42 -51.73 -11.32
CA LYS A 31 -59.74 -50.70 -12.11
C LYS A 31 -60.10 -49.29 -11.65
N ASN A 32 -61.37 -49.04 -11.35
CA ASN A 32 -61.83 -47.75 -10.82
C ASN A 32 -61.23 -47.48 -9.44
N PHE A 33 -61.17 -48.48 -8.56
CA PHE A 33 -60.51 -48.38 -7.25
C PHE A 33 -59.02 -48.05 -7.37
N MET A 34 -58.28 -48.77 -8.21
CA MET A 34 -56.86 -48.52 -8.45
C MET A 34 -56.62 -47.14 -9.09
N SER A 35 -57.54 -46.67 -9.95
CA SER A 35 -57.46 -45.34 -10.54
C SER A 35 -57.69 -44.24 -9.51
N VAL A 36 -58.67 -44.40 -8.62
CA VAL A 36 -58.91 -43.47 -7.49
C VAL A 36 -57.71 -43.46 -6.54
N LEU A 37 -57.15 -44.62 -6.23
CA LEU A 37 -55.94 -44.73 -5.39
C LEU A 37 -54.74 -44.01 -6.04
N ALA A 38 -54.54 -44.19 -7.34
CA ALA A 38 -53.48 -43.51 -8.10
C ALA A 38 -53.65 -41.98 -8.10
N ILE A 39 -54.90 -41.49 -8.20
CA ILE A 39 -55.21 -40.06 -8.10
C ILE A 39 -54.86 -39.53 -6.71
N ILE A 40 -55.22 -40.24 -5.64
CA ILE A 40 -54.92 -39.83 -4.25
C ILE A 40 -53.40 -39.77 -4.02
N ILE A 41 -52.66 -40.78 -4.47
CA ILE A 41 -51.19 -40.82 -4.36
C ILE A 41 -50.55 -39.68 -5.18
N SER A 42 -51.06 -39.42 -6.39
CA SER A 42 -50.60 -38.32 -7.23
C SER A 42 -50.83 -36.95 -6.57
N VAL A 43 -52.00 -36.73 -5.99
CA VAL A 43 -52.33 -35.49 -5.28
C VAL A 43 -51.47 -35.32 -4.02
N ALA A 44 -51.27 -36.40 -3.24
CA ALA A 44 -50.39 -36.38 -2.07
C ALA A 44 -48.93 -36.04 -2.44
N ASN A 45 -48.40 -36.67 -3.50
CA ASN A 45 -47.06 -36.38 -4.02
C ASN A 45 -46.95 -34.94 -4.57
N PHE A 46 -48.00 -34.43 -5.22
CA PHE A 46 -48.02 -33.06 -5.72
C PHE A 46 -48.00 -32.03 -4.58
N ILE A 47 -48.79 -32.24 -3.51
CA ILE A 47 -48.81 -31.39 -2.32
C ILE A 47 -47.45 -31.44 -1.61
N TYR A 48 -46.88 -32.63 -1.45
CA TYR A 48 -45.53 -32.80 -0.87
C TYR A 48 -44.45 -32.09 -1.69
N THR A 49 -44.50 -32.22 -3.02
CA THR A 49 -43.57 -31.56 -3.94
C THR A 49 -43.71 -30.05 -3.92
N LEU A 50 -44.94 -29.51 -3.89
CA LEU A 50 -45.20 -28.07 -3.74
C LEU A 50 -44.63 -27.52 -2.43
N HIS A 51 -44.81 -28.25 -1.33
CA HIS A 51 -44.27 -27.83 -0.03
C HIS A 51 -42.74 -27.86 -0.01
N ARG A 52 -42.13 -28.90 -0.60
CA ARG A 52 -40.67 -29.04 -0.73
C ARG A 52 -40.07 -27.97 -1.64
N ASN A 53 -40.65 -27.73 -2.81
CA ASN A 53 -40.17 -26.71 -3.76
C ASN A 53 -40.19 -25.31 -3.14
N ARG A 54 -41.26 -24.97 -2.40
CA ARG A 54 -41.32 -23.68 -1.67
C ARG A 54 -40.24 -23.53 -0.60
N LYS A 55 -39.82 -24.62 0.06
CA LYS A 55 -38.72 -24.60 1.03
C LYS A 55 -37.37 -24.47 0.32
N THR A 56 -37.17 -25.24 -0.75
CA THR A 56 -35.94 -25.21 -1.57
C THR A 56 -35.73 -23.85 -2.25
N ASP A 57 -36.78 -23.21 -2.76
CA ASP A 57 -36.69 -21.87 -3.36
C ASP A 57 -36.26 -20.81 -2.33
N LYS A 58 -36.76 -20.92 -1.08
CA LYS A 58 -36.36 -20.01 0.01
C LYS A 58 -34.90 -20.22 0.41
N GLU A 59 -34.44 -21.46 0.45
CA GLU A 59 -33.04 -21.79 0.75
C GLU A 59 -32.10 -21.33 -0.38
N GLN A 60 -32.48 -21.55 -1.65
CA GLN A 60 -31.70 -21.07 -2.79
C GLN A 60 -31.62 -19.55 -2.86
N LYS A 61 -32.71 -18.82 -2.55
CA LYS A 61 -32.68 -17.35 -2.46
C LYS A 61 -31.72 -16.87 -1.37
N LYS A 62 -31.74 -17.49 -0.18
CA LYS A 62 -30.80 -17.15 0.90
C LYS A 62 -29.35 -17.42 0.53
N ILE A 63 -29.06 -18.57 -0.09
CA ILE A 63 -27.72 -18.92 -0.56
C ILE A 63 -27.25 -17.92 -1.62
N LYS A 64 -28.12 -17.52 -2.55
CA LYS A 64 -27.81 -16.51 -3.56
C LYS A 64 -27.51 -15.16 -2.92
N GLU A 65 -28.35 -14.69 -1.99
CA GLU A 65 -28.12 -13.43 -1.26
C GLU A 65 -26.83 -13.45 -0.43
N GLU A 66 -26.49 -14.57 0.21
CA GLU A 66 -25.23 -14.72 0.95
C GLU A 66 -24.02 -14.74 0.02
N ASN A 67 -24.12 -15.41 -1.13
CA ASN A 67 -23.07 -15.42 -2.13
C ASN A 67 -22.87 -14.03 -2.73
N ASP A 68 -23.95 -13.33 -3.10
CA ASP A 68 -23.88 -11.97 -3.63
C ASP A 68 -23.20 -11.01 -2.63
N LYS A 69 -23.53 -11.13 -1.33
CA LYS A 69 -22.83 -10.38 -0.26
C LYS A 69 -21.35 -10.72 -0.16
N LYS A 70 -20.99 -12.01 -0.27
CA LYS A 70 -19.59 -12.46 -0.27
C LYS A 70 -18.83 -11.94 -1.49
N TYR A 71 -19.44 -11.94 -2.68
CA TYR A 71 -18.84 -11.39 -3.89
C TYR A 71 -18.54 -9.90 -3.74
N VAL A 72 -19.53 -9.10 -3.29
CA VAL A 72 -19.34 -7.66 -3.05
C VAL A 72 -18.25 -7.40 -2.01
N GLN A 73 -18.17 -8.24 -0.96
CA GLN A 73 -17.14 -8.10 0.07
C GLN A 73 -15.74 -8.48 -0.45
N GLN A 74 -15.63 -9.52 -1.28
CA GLN A 74 -14.38 -9.91 -1.93
C GLN A 74 -13.89 -8.84 -2.91
N GLU A 75 -14.79 -8.23 -3.66
CA GLU A 75 -14.47 -7.15 -4.61
C GLU A 75 -13.95 -5.90 -3.87
N ARG A 76 -14.60 -5.48 -2.79
CA ARG A 76 -14.09 -4.39 -1.92
C ARG A 76 -12.72 -4.71 -1.31
N LEU A 77 -12.51 -5.93 -0.85
CA LEU A 77 -11.22 -6.37 -0.33
C LEU A 77 -10.13 -6.41 -1.42
N ALA A 78 -10.50 -6.74 -2.67
CA ALA A 78 -9.57 -6.71 -3.80
C ALA A 78 -9.18 -5.28 -4.17
N GLU A 79 -10.15 -4.36 -4.23
CA GLU A 79 -9.91 -2.93 -4.45
C GLU A 79 -9.05 -2.32 -3.33
N GLU A 80 -9.34 -2.64 -2.07
CA GLU A 80 -8.56 -2.17 -0.92
C GLU A 80 -7.13 -2.71 -0.95
N ARG A 81 -6.96 -4.00 -1.26
CA ARG A 81 -5.63 -4.60 -1.47
C ARG A 81 -4.87 -3.95 -2.61
N GLU A 82 -5.54 -3.62 -3.71
CA GLU A 82 -4.91 -2.95 -4.85
C GLU A 82 -4.47 -1.54 -4.49
N ARG A 83 -5.29 -0.78 -3.75
CA ARG A 83 -4.92 0.55 -3.21
C ARG A 83 -3.72 0.47 -2.28
N LEU A 84 -3.76 -0.43 -1.28
CA LEU A 84 -2.63 -0.67 -0.37
C LEU A 84 -1.37 -1.10 -1.12
N ARG A 85 -1.51 -1.95 -2.15
CA ARG A 85 -0.40 -2.37 -2.99
C ARG A 85 0.19 -1.18 -3.75
N ASN A 86 -0.65 -0.30 -4.29
CA ASN A 86 -0.21 0.89 -5.02
C ASN A 86 0.43 1.92 -4.08
N GLU A 87 -0.12 2.14 -2.89
CA GLU A 87 0.49 2.97 -1.84
C GLU A 87 1.85 2.41 -1.41
N LEU A 88 1.94 1.10 -1.18
CA LEU A 88 3.19 0.42 -0.84
C LEU A 88 4.20 0.49 -2.00
N TYR A 89 3.75 0.36 -3.25
CA TYR A 89 4.60 0.57 -4.43
C TYR A 89 5.07 2.02 -4.51
N GLU A 90 4.21 3.01 -4.27
CA GLU A 90 4.62 4.41 -4.21
C GLU A 90 5.65 4.65 -3.09
N GLU A 91 5.46 4.05 -1.92
CA GLU A 91 6.41 4.15 -0.81
C GLU A 91 7.73 3.43 -1.10
N MET A 92 7.70 2.20 -1.62
CA MET A 92 8.89 1.41 -1.95
C MET A 92 9.68 2.00 -3.11
N THR A 93 9.01 2.56 -4.12
CA THR A 93 9.69 3.26 -5.23
C THR A 93 10.31 4.57 -4.71
N ARG A 94 9.65 5.29 -3.82
CA ARG A 94 10.19 6.56 -3.26
C ARG A 94 11.25 6.39 -2.17
N ALA A 95 11.28 5.25 -1.46
CA ALA A 95 12.28 4.96 -0.43
C ALA A 95 13.53 4.25 -1.00
N SER A 96 13.47 3.72 -2.23
CA SER A 96 14.56 2.96 -2.87
C SER A 96 15.10 3.58 -4.16
N VAL A 97 14.48 4.60 -4.77
CA VAL A 97 14.80 5.03 -6.16
C VAL A 97 15.06 6.53 -6.31
N ILE A 98 15.21 7.29 -5.22
CA ILE A 98 15.60 8.71 -5.33
C ILE A 98 16.99 8.93 -4.75
N PRO A 99 17.76 9.91 -5.26
CA PRO A 99 18.97 10.36 -4.57
C PRO A 99 18.58 10.83 -3.17
N TYR A 100 19.43 10.53 -2.19
CA TYR A 100 19.25 10.96 -0.81
C TYR A 100 20.62 11.29 -0.26
N PHE A 101 20.81 12.53 0.17
CA PHE A 101 22.05 12.93 0.79
C PHE A 101 21.98 12.76 2.30
N ASN A 102 23.01 12.15 2.87
CA ASN A 102 23.24 12.16 4.29
C ASN A 102 24.31 13.20 4.63
N LEU A 103 24.01 14.07 5.58
CA LEU A 103 24.96 15.01 6.16
C LEU A 103 25.95 14.26 7.07
N PHE A 104 27.24 14.37 6.75
CA PHE A 104 28.33 13.95 7.60
C PHE A 104 29.07 15.17 8.14
N PHE A 105 28.96 15.40 9.44
CA PHE A 105 29.59 16.53 10.11
C PHE A 105 30.09 16.07 11.48
N THR A 106 31.37 16.31 11.77
CA THR A 106 32.10 15.89 12.96
C THR A 106 33.02 17.01 13.44
N ASN A 107 33.70 16.82 14.58
CA ASN A 107 34.65 17.82 15.09
C ASN A 107 35.80 18.12 14.11
N GLU A 108 36.23 17.16 13.29
CA GLU A 108 37.28 17.35 12.29
C GLU A 108 36.86 18.30 11.16
N ASN A 109 35.56 18.53 11.00
CA ASN A 109 35.01 19.47 10.03
C ASN A 109 35.06 20.93 10.50
N ILE A 110 35.47 21.18 11.75
CA ILE A 110 35.51 22.51 12.34
C ILE A 110 36.96 22.96 12.41
N GLU A 111 37.29 24.02 11.67
CA GLU A 111 38.60 24.64 11.71
C GLU A 111 38.49 26.08 12.22
N GLU A 112 39.18 26.35 13.33
CA GLU A 112 39.23 27.68 13.91
C GLU A 112 40.53 28.39 13.49
N ARG A 113 40.40 29.55 12.84
CA ARG A 113 41.53 30.38 12.43
C ARG A 113 41.32 31.82 12.88
N ALA A 114 42.13 32.30 13.82
CA ALA A 114 42.15 33.69 14.29
C ALA A 114 40.76 34.26 14.65
N ASP A 115 40.14 35.05 13.79
CA ASP A 115 38.83 35.67 13.97
C ASP A 115 37.68 34.91 13.31
N LYS A 116 37.91 33.69 12.81
CA LYS A 116 36.93 32.93 12.01
C LYS A 116 36.83 31.47 12.41
N VAL A 117 35.66 30.90 12.10
CA VAL A 117 35.38 29.47 12.17
C VAL A 117 34.96 29.00 10.79
N PHE A 118 35.68 28.02 10.25
CA PHE A 118 35.39 27.35 8.99
C PHE A 118 34.72 26.01 9.30
N LEU A 119 33.64 25.71 8.59
CA LEU A 119 32.86 24.48 8.74
C LEU A 119 32.83 23.78 7.38
N SER A 120 33.54 22.65 7.28
CA SER A 120 33.57 21.81 6.07
C SER A 120 32.37 20.85 6.08
N VAL A 121 31.33 21.17 5.32
CA VAL A 121 30.11 20.37 5.24
C VAL A 121 30.28 19.28 4.20
N LYS A 122 29.99 18.02 4.58
CA LYS A 122 30.04 16.87 3.67
C LYS A 122 28.67 16.24 3.51
N LEU A 123 28.24 16.05 2.28
CA LEU A 123 26.98 15.40 1.91
C LEU A 123 27.29 14.14 1.11
N VAL A 124 26.84 12.98 1.57
CA VAL A 124 27.07 11.69 0.89
C VAL A 124 25.75 11.21 0.30
N ASN A 125 25.69 10.97 -1.01
CA ASN A 125 24.50 10.36 -1.59
C ASN A 125 24.41 8.88 -1.19
N ILE A 126 23.51 8.54 -0.28
CA ILE A 126 23.24 7.14 0.13
C ILE A 126 22.04 6.53 -0.61
N GLY A 127 21.34 7.33 -1.41
CA GLY A 127 20.27 6.87 -2.31
C GLY A 127 20.81 5.95 -3.40
N LYS A 128 19.92 5.16 -4.04
CA LYS A 128 20.35 4.23 -5.10
C LYS A 128 20.64 4.95 -6.42
N GLU A 129 19.94 6.04 -6.70
CA GLU A 129 20.07 6.81 -7.93
C GLU A 129 21.10 7.94 -7.82
N SER A 130 21.58 8.41 -8.97
CA SER A 130 22.47 9.56 -9.06
C SER A 130 21.71 10.87 -8.99
N ALA A 131 22.30 11.85 -8.32
CA ALA A 131 21.87 13.24 -8.36
C ALA A 131 22.68 14.01 -9.40
N SER A 132 22.01 14.90 -10.13
CA SER A 132 22.62 15.85 -11.06
C SER A 132 22.16 17.27 -10.76
N ASN A 133 22.95 18.25 -11.22
CA ASN A 133 22.73 19.68 -11.01
C ASN A 133 22.43 20.02 -9.54
N ILE A 134 23.29 19.54 -8.64
CA ILE A 134 23.20 19.79 -7.21
C ILE A 134 23.53 21.26 -6.95
N GLN A 135 22.69 21.97 -6.22
CA GLN A 135 22.87 23.39 -5.90
C GLN A 135 22.51 23.68 -4.44
N LEU A 136 23.20 24.62 -3.80
CA LEU A 136 22.74 25.17 -2.53
C LEU A 136 21.52 26.06 -2.80
N ASN A 137 20.45 25.86 -2.03
CA ASN A 137 19.23 26.62 -2.18
C ASN A 137 19.38 28.02 -1.57
N LEU A 138 19.09 29.06 -2.35
CA LEU A 138 19.11 30.44 -1.91
C LEU A 138 17.91 30.70 -0.98
N LEU A 139 18.16 31.10 0.26
CA LEU A 139 17.09 31.42 1.21
C LEU A 139 16.57 32.83 1.01
N LYS A 140 17.47 33.79 0.84
CA LYS A 140 17.17 35.21 0.63
C LYS A 140 18.28 35.87 -0.17
N SER A 141 17.90 36.81 -1.03
CA SER A 141 18.80 37.83 -1.55
C SER A 141 18.56 39.12 -0.76
N LYS A 142 19.58 39.63 -0.07
CA LYS A 142 19.50 40.90 0.67
C LYS A 142 20.71 41.75 0.30
N ASP A 143 20.48 42.96 -0.20
CA ASP A 143 21.52 43.98 -0.42
C ASP A 143 22.76 43.45 -1.18
N ASN A 144 22.55 42.76 -2.32
CA ASN A 144 23.59 42.07 -3.11
C ASN A 144 24.33 40.91 -2.41
N SER A 145 23.81 40.40 -1.28
CA SER A 145 24.32 39.21 -0.61
C SER A 145 23.32 38.04 -0.71
N GLU A 146 23.84 36.90 -1.14
CA GLU A 146 23.10 35.64 -1.23
C GLU A 146 23.23 34.87 0.08
N VAL A 147 22.10 34.62 0.74
CA VAL A 147 22.06 33.90 2.01
C VAL A 147 21.60 32.47 1.75
N TYR A 148 22.50 31.51 1.97
CA TYR A 148 22.22 30.07 1.82
C TYR A 148 22.00 29.35 3.15
N ILE A 149 22.44 29.97 4.24
CA ILE A 149 22.57 29.33 5.55
C ILE A 149 21.70 30.08 6.56
N GLN A 150 20.88 29.33 7.29
CA GLN A 150 20.07 29.88 8.38
C GLN A 150 20.69 29.51 9.73
N SER A 151 21.05 30.53 10.50
CA SER A 151 21.50 30.41 11.88
C SER A 151 20.32 30.52 12.85
N LYS A 152 20.29 29.66 13.88
CA LYS A 152 19.34 29.79 14.98
C LYS A 152 19.70 30.94 15.92
N THR A 153 20.99 31.24 16.08
CA THR A 153 21.48 32.37 16.89
C THR A 153 21.44 33.71 16.16
N GLY A 154 21.11 33.72 14.86
CA GLY A 154 21.08 34.91 14.02
C GLY A 154 22.46 35.37 13.53
N ARG A 155 23.46 34.48 13.61
CA ARG A 155 24.82 34.73 13.12
C ARG A 155 24.88 34.61 11.59
N ASP A 156 25.68 35.45 10.97
CA ASP A 156 25.90 35.42 9.53
C ASP A 156 26.92 34.34 9.15
N TYR A 157 26.58 33.55 8.14
CA TYR A 157 27.47 32.57 7.51
C TYR A 157 27.57 32.87 6.02
N SER A 158 28.80 32.85 5.52
CA SER A 158 29.09 33.01 4.10
C SER A 158 29.62 31.71 3.52
N ILE A 159 29.38 31.47 2.23
CA ILE A 159 30.01 30.38 1.50
C ILE A 159 31.47 30.78 1.22
N SER A 160 32.42 30.06 1.83
CA SER A 160 33.86 30.25 1.58
C SER A 160 34.30 29.45 0.36
N GLU A 161 33.81 28.22 0.23
CA GLU A 161 34.00 27.37 -0.94
C GLU A 161 32.65 26.77 -1.28
N TYR A 162 32.23 26.90 -2.54
CA TYR A 162 30.99 26.31 -3.02
C TYR A 162 31.12 24.78 -3.12
N LEU A 163 30.10 24.14 -3.69
CA LEU A 163 30.07 22.69 -3.90
C LEU A 163 31.29 22.21 -4.71
N SER A 164 31.94 21.15 -4.22
CA SER A 164 33.09 20.51 -4.87
C SER A 164 32.73 19.82 -6.19
N LYS A 165 31.46 19.44 -6.37
CA LYS A 165 30.90 18.92 -7.61
C LYS A 165 29.37 19.09 -7.64
N TYR A 166 28.82 19.06 -8.85
CA TYR A 166 27.40 19.28 -9.12
C TYR A 166 26.63 18.00 -9.44
N TYR A 167 27.25 16.83 -9.25
CA TYR A 167 26.64 15.52 -9.43
C TYR A 167 27.15 14.54 -8.36
N ALA A 168 26.38 13.51 -8.06
CA ALA A 168 26.77 12.49 -7.10
C ALA A 168 26.10 11.14 -7.40
N LEU A 169 26.91 10.13 -7.71
CA LEU A 169 26.49 8.73 -7.71
C LEU A 169 26.24 8.24 -6.28
N ARG A 170 25.73 7.02 -6.12
CA ARG A 170 25.65 6.40 -4.79
C ARG A 170 27.06 6.27 -4.18
N GLY A 171 27.22 6.77 -2.97
CA GLY A 171 28.46 6.80 -2.22
C GLY A 171 29.32 8.04 -2.49
N ASP A 172 28.99 8.86 -3.49
CA ASP A 172 29.74 10.06 -3.79
C ASP A 172 29.55 11.14 -2.73
N GLU A 173 30.66 11.80 -2.39
CA GLU A 173 30.69 12.94 -1.47
C GLU A 173 30.67 14.27 -2.21
N VAL A 174 29.76 15.15 -1.83
CA VAL A 174 29.71 16.56 -2.23
C VAL A 174 30.03 17.41 -1.01
N THR A 175 30.98 18.32 -1.13
CA THR A 175 31.48 19.10 -0.01
C THR A 175 31.43 20.59 -0.31
N PHE A 176 31.24 21.41 0.72
CA PHE A 176 31.36 22.87 0.62
C PHE A 176 31.82 23.43 1.98
N ILE A 177 32.33 24.65 1.98
CA ILE A 177 32.84 25.28 3.21
C ILE A 177 32.04 26.54 3.49
N ILE A 178 31.52 26.64 4.71
CA ILE A 178 30.91 27.86 5.23
C ILE A 178 31.80 28.47 6.29
N VAL A 179 31.77 29.79 6.41
CA VAL A 179 32.60 30.55 7.34
C VAL A 179 31.75 31.53 8.13
N THR A 180 32.10 31.71 9.39
CA THR A 180 31.57 32.80 10.22
C THR A 180 32.66 33.48 11.03
N ASN A 181 32.43 34.73 11.40
CA ASN A 181 33.33 35.51 12.24
C ASN A 181 33.11 35.17 13.71
N ARG A 182 34.18 35.30 14.50
CA ARG A 182 34.19 35.23 15.95
C ARG A 182 34.20 36.63 16.52
N ASP A 183 33.33 36.86 17.49
CA ASP A 183 33.29 38.12 18.23
C ASP A 183 34.41 38.14 19.26
N LYS A 184 35.00 39.31 19.51
CA LYS A 184 35.94 39.49 20.62
C LYS A 184 35.16 39.81 21.88
N GLY A 185 35.43 39.04 22.92
CA GLY A 185 34.97 39.31 24.27
C GLY A 185 35.64 40.55 24.86
N LYS A 186 35.14 40.99 26.02
CA LYS A 186 35.66 42.16 26.75
C LYS A 186 37.12 42.01 27.21
N ASP A 187 37.59 40.77 27.32
CA ASP A 187 38.96 40.39 27.66
C ASP A 187 39.90 40.37 26.44
N GLY A 188 39.39 40.71 25.25
CA GLY A 188 40.14 40.70 23.99
C GLY A 188 40.31 39.31 23.37
N MET A 189 39.80 38.25 24.02
CA MET A 189 39.80 36.88 23.52
C MET A 189 38.60 36.65 22.60
N TYR A 190 38.74 35.75 21.63
CA TYR A 190 37.62 35.38 20.78
C TYR A 190 36.63 34.51 21.55
N GLU A 191 35.35 34.86 21.48
CA GLU A 191 34.30 34.10 22.14
C GLU A 191 34.10 32.73 21.47
N LYS A 192 33.68 31.76 22.28
CA LYS A 192 33.36 30.42 21.79
C LYS A 192 32.09 30.51 20.93
N VAL A 193 32.16 29.97 19.72
CA VAL A 193 30.99 29.92 18.83
C VAL A 193 30.22 28.62 19.08
N LYS A 194 28.91 28.74 19.23
CA LYS A 194 27.96 27.63 19.25
C LYS A 194 26.72 28.03 18.47
N ASP A 195 26.25 27.16 17.59
CA ASP A 195 25.07 27.45 16.79
C ASP A 195 24.35 26.19 16.32
N SER A 196 23.10 26.37 15.88
CA SER A 196 22.35 25.39 15.08
C SER A 196 22.16 25.98 13.69
N ILE A 197 22.64 25.26 12.69
CA ILE A 197 22.63 25.67 11.29
C ILE A 197 21.61 24.82 10.54
N THR A 198 20.81 25.48 9.70
CA THR A 198 19.91 24.85 8.73
C THR A 198 20.23 25.36 7.32
N PHE A 199 20.23 24.46 6.35
CA PHE A 199 20.38 24.79 4.93
C PHE A 199 19.64 23.74 4.08
N SER A 200 19.55 23.96 2.77
CA SER A 200 19.01 22.95 1.85
C SER A 200 19.76 22.94 0.53
N ILE A 201 19.70 21.81 -0.16
CA ILE A 201 20.13 21.67 -1.55
C ILE A 201 18.94 21.39 -2.45
N THR A 202 19.09 21.70 -3.73
CA THR A 202 18.26 21.20 -4.81
C THR A 202 19.08 20.29 -5.72
N TYR A 203 18.43 19.31 -6.36
CA TYR A 203 19.05 18.42 -7.34
C TYR A 203 17.99 17.71 -8.19
N PHE A 204 18.43 17.13 -9.30
CA PHE A 204 17.61 16.33 -10.20
C PHE A 204 17.99 14.85 -10.13
N ASP A 205 16.99 13.97 -10.21
CA ASP A 205 17.22 12.55 -10.48
C ASP A 205 17.49 12.27 -11.98
N CYS A 206 17.69 10.99 -12.31
CA CYS A 206 17.96 10.54 -13.69
C CYS A 206 16.81 10.80 -14.68
N ILE A 207 15.59 11.04 -14.21
CA ILE A 207 14.41 11.32 -15.02
C ILE A 207 13.93 12.77 -14.88
N ILE A 208 14.82 13.66 -14.40
CA ILE A 208 14.64 15.11 -14.35
C ILE A 208 13.55 15.54 -13.36
N ASN A 209 13.24 14.74 -12.34
CA ASN A 209 12.46 15.25 -11.20
C ASN A 209 13.36 16.11 -10.32
N CYS A 210 12.91 17.33 -10.01
CA CYS A 210 13.60 18.23 -9.09
C CYS A 210 13.20 17.93 -7.64
N TYR A 211 14.20 17.86 -6.76
CA TYR A 211 14.03 17.65 -5.33
C TYR A 211 14.71 18.76 -4.54
N ARG A 212 14.14 19.08 -3.39
CA ARG A 212 14.77 19.89 -2.34
C ARG A 212 15.00 19.01 -1.12
N GLN A 213 16.20 19.03 -0.56
CA GLN A 213 16.50 18.33 0.68
C GLN A 213 17.10 19.30 1.70
N ALA A 214 16.47 19.41 2.86
CA ALA A 214 16.95 20.22 3.96
C ALA A 214 17.89 19.42 4.88
N PHE A 215 18.76 20.14 5.57
CA PHE A 215 19.68 19.59 6.58
C PHE A 215 19.77 20.53 7.76
N GLN A 216 20.05 19.96 8.93
CA GLN A 216 20.36 20.70 10.14
C GLN A 216 21.55 20.06 10.85
N PHE A 217 22.43 20.88 11.43
CA PHE A 217 23.42 20.40 12.39
C PHE A 217 23.71 21.44 13.46
N GLU A 218 24.13 20.98 14.63
CA GLU A 218 24.56 21.81 15.74
C GLU A 218 26.06 21.65 15.96
N TYR A 219 26.76 22.75 16.23
CA TYR A 219 28.18 22.71 16.56
C TYR A 219 28.51 23.67 17.71
N GLY A 220 29.56 23.36 18.45
CA GLY A 220 30.11 24.18 19.52
C GLY A 220 31.46 23.64 20.00
N MET A 221 32.29 24.49 20.60
CA MET A 221 33.66 24.13 21.01
C MET A 221 33.72 22.81 21.81
N GLY A 222 34.42 21.82 21.26
CA GLY A 222 34.76 20.55 21.92
C GLY A 222 33.63 19.54 22.07
N VAL A 223 32.39 19.90 21.71
CA VAL A 223 31.23 19.01 21.76
C VAL A 223 30.37 19.28 20.53
N PHE A 224 30.58 18.50 19.47
CA PHE A 224 29.54 18.28 18.48
C PHE A 224 28.35 17.62 19.16
N SER A 225 27.18 18.25 19.07
CA SER A 225 25.92 17.59 19.38
C SER A 225 25.69 16.59 18.25
N LEU A 226 25.60 15.29 18.56
CA LEU A 226 25.30 14.20 17.61
C LEU A 226 24.03 14.40 16.75
N LYS A 227 23.30 15.50 16.95
CA LYS A 227 22.15 15.89 16.15
C LYS A 227 22.62 16.64 14.90
N ASN A 228 23.04 15.88 13.90
CA ASN A 228 22.79 16.26 12.52
C ASN A 228 21.53 15.54 12.02
N THR A 229 20.80 16.20 11.14
CA THR A 229 19.56 15.67 10.59
C THR A 229 19.58 15.91 9.09
N SER A 230 19.41 14.83 8.34
CA SER A 230 19.15 14.85 6.91
C SER A 230 17.65 14.63 6.71
N TYR A 231 16.92 15.67 6.33
CA TYR A 231 15.48 15.55 6.13
C TYR A 231 15.17 14.76 4.86
N ARG A 232 13.93 14.30 4.73
CA ARG A 232 13.47 13.60 3.52
C ARG A 232 13.50 14.57 2.33
N PRO A 233 13.98 14.15 1.15
CA PRO A 233 13.85 14.93 -0.07
C PRO A 233 12.38 15.18 -0.42
N GLU A 234 12.04 16.43 -0.70
CA GLU A 234 10.74 16.88 -1.14
C GLU A 234 10.78 17.10 -2.66
N ARG A 235 9.90 16.42 -3.41
CA ARG A 235 9.79 16.67 -4.85
C ARG A 235 9.15 18.04 -5.08
N LEU A 236 9.85 18.91 -5.79
CA LEU A 236 9.30 20.18 -6.23
C LEU A 236 8.38 19.92 -7.43
N LYS A 237 7.19 20.52 -7.43
CA LYS A 237 6.29 20.48 -8.58
C LYS A 237 6.75 21.52 -9.60
N ASP A 238 6.51 21.26 -10.88
CA ASP A 238 6.92 22.09 -12.02
C ASP A 238 6.49 23.58 -11.92
N ASN A 239 5.55 23.91 -11.02
CA ASN A 239 5.03 25.26 -10.81
C ASN A 239 5.71 26.06 -9.67
N GLN A 240 6.87 25.62 -9.16
CA GLN A 240 7.62 26.35 -8.11
C GLN A 240 9.06 26.70 -8.51
N GLN A 241 9.36 26.72 -9.81
CA GLN A 241 10.64 27.19 -10.32
C GLN A 241 10.73 28.73 -10.43
N ASP A 242 9.62 29.45 -10.23
CA ASP A 242 9.56 30.91 -10.24
C ASP A 242 9.01 31.44 -8.89
N ALA A 243 9.90 31.71 -7.94
CA ALA A 243 9.69 32.65 -6.83
C ALA A 243 11.03 33.08 -6.22
#